data_AF-A0A067CGP8-F1
#
_entry.id   AF-A0A067CGP8-F1
#
_cell.length_a   1.000
_cell.length_b   1.000
_cell.length_c   1.000
_cell.angle_alpha   90.00
_cell.angle_beta   90.00
_cell.angle_gamma   90.00
#
_symmetry.space_group_name_H-M   'P 1'
#
loop_
_entity.id
_entity.type
_entity.pdbx_description
1 polymer ?
#
loop_
_entity_poly.entity_id
_entity_poly.type
_entity_poly.pdbx_seq_one_letter_code
_entity_poly.pdbx_strand_id
1 'polypeptide(L)'
;MNWQRFQTTEFGAIVDNVITAPWATMTSTPTNPEHYMANCIYVDASVLPPADTDLDAMETIQRQAHARVVYQFIDAKATMAPYASEWKTCLKARGLEIEMTPAWLLAFDLATQMVPAPIHATRVLTTVDEILDADGGASPYNSDAWCRHLRLQQLARGPSYGCFVSSVDSENNASVGVVSLHLASDGVAIVNWCGVPEAHRRHGHATSALVRALAYARDELHCTHVYLTAVDDGPIQLYQRVGFTIVDAGDEVQCLGPLLTP
;
A
#
# COMPACT_ATOMS: atom_id res chain seq x y z
N MET A 1 8.84 4.22 -11.89
CA MET A 1 9.07 3.75 -10.50
C MET A 1 9.17 2.23 -10.54
N ASN A 2 10.05 1.60 -9.74
CA ASN A 2 10.11 0.13 -9.62
C ASN A 2 9.23 -0.35 -8.44
N TRP A 3 8.92 -1.65 -8.40
CA TRP A 3 8.05 -2.25 -7.39
C TRP A 3 8.56 -2.09 -5.96
N GLN A 4 9.86 -2.25 -5.72
CA GLN A 4 10.42 -2.11 -4.39
C GLN A 4 10.22 -0.69 -3.84
N ARG A 5 10.49 0.35 -4.65
CA ARG A 5 10.23 1.74 -4.25
C ARG A 5 8.74 2.00 -4.03
N PHE A 6 7.86 1.42 -4.86
CA PHE A 6 6.41 1.50 -4.64
C PHE A 6 6.03 0.93 -3.25
N GLN A 7 6.42 -0.30 -2.95
CA GLN A 7 6.03 -1.00 -1.71
C GLN A 7 6.57 -0.32 -0.44
N THR A 8 7.78 0.24 -0.53
CA THR A 8 8.47 0.82 0.63
C THR A 8 8.07 2.26 0.92
N THR A 9 7.58 3.01 -0.07
CA THR A 9 7.25 4.44 0.12
C THR A 9 6.03 4.63 1.04
N GLU A 10 5.06 3.73 0.99
CA GLU A 10 3.87 3.78 1.85
C GLU A 10 4.20 3.64 3.34
N PHE A 11 5.14 2.76 3.69
CA PHE A 11 5.42 2.44 5.08
C PHE A 11 6.61 3.23 5.60
N GLY A 12 7.60 3.51 4.76
CA GLY A 12 8.86 4.15 5.16
C GLY A 12 8.70 5.51 5.84
N ALA A 13 7.60 6.25 5.60
CA ALA A 13 7.39 7.55 6.25
C ALA A 13 6.56 7.49 7.54
N ILE A 14 5.95 6.36 7.89
CA ILE A 14 5.01 6.26 9.03
C ILE A 14 5.32 5.10 9.99
N VAL A 15 6.26 4.22 9.66
CA VAL A 15 6.77 3.19 10.57
C VAL A 15 7.88 3.73 11.47
N ASP A 16 8.07 3.07 12.62
CA ASP A 16 9.03 3.51 13.63
C ASP A 16 10.47 3.46 13.13
N ASN A 17 10.85 2.39 12.43
CA ASN A 17 12.21 2.16 11.96
C ASN A 17 12.25 1.68 10.51
N VAL A 18 13.20 2.23 9.75
CA VAL A 18 13.53 1.82 8.38
C VAL A 18 15.01 1.49 8.30
N ILE A 19 15.33 0.29 7.85
CA ILE A 19 16.71 -0.17 7.64
C ILE A 19 16.86 -0.54 6.17
N THR A 20 17.86 0.03 5.51
CA THR A 20 18.13 -0.21 4.08
C THR A 20 19.41 -1.02 3.91
N ALA A 21 19.36 -1.98 2.99
CA ALA A 21 20.50 -2.76 2.52
C ALA A 21 20.47 -2.79 0.98
N PRO A 22 21.58 -3.14 0.30
CA PRO A 22 21.62 -3.21 -1.15
C PRO A 22 20.60 -4.16 -1.79
N TRP A 23 20.05 -5.10 -1.01
CA TRP A 23 19.12 -6.14 -1.47
C TRP A 23 17.72 -6.04 -0.86
N ALA A 24 17.49 -5.16 0.11
CA ALA A 24 16.18 -5.01 0.74
C ALA A 24 16.01 -3.68 1.48
N THR A 25 14.76 -3.34 1.73
CA THR A 25 14.36 -2.34 2.73
C THR A 25 13.51 -3.04 3.78
N MET A 26 13.91 -2.96 5.04
CA MET A 26 13.15 -3.49 6.16
C MET A 26 12.40 -2.36 6.88
N THR A 27 11.10 -2.57 7.09
CA THR A 27 10.27 -1.77 8.00
C THR A 27 10.11 -2.53 9.32
N SER A 28 10.13 -1.81 10.43
CA SER A 28 9.86 -2.37 11.75
C SER A 28 9.13 -1.36 12.62
N THR A 29 8.06 -1.83 13.25
CA THR A 29 7.19 -1.07 14.16
C THR A 29 7.05 -1.86 15.45
N PRO A 30 8.04 -1.80 16.36
CA PRO A 30 8.02 -2.57 17.62
C PRO A 30 6.82 -2.23 18.51
N THR A 31 6.22 -1.04 18.33
CA THR A 31 4.99 -0.65 19.02
C THR A 31 3.74 -1.42 18.55
N ASN A 32 3.84 -2.14 17.43
CA ASN A 32 2.79 -3.00 16.90
C ASN A 32 3.39 -4.21 16.13
N PRO A 33 3.89 -5.24 16.86
CA PRO A 33 4.59 -6.38 16.26
C PRO A 33 3.73 -7.26 15.34
N GLU A 34 2.40 -7.20 15.48
CA GLU A 34 1.47 -8.05 14.75
C GLU A 34 1.18 -7.53 13.33
N HIS A 35 1.48 -6.26 13.04
CA HIS A 35 1.21 -5.67 11.73
C HIS A 35 2.29 -6.08 10.71
N TYR A 36 1.98 -7.10 9.92
CA TYR A 36 2.96 -7.74 9.04
C TYR A 36 3.56 -6.79 7.98
N MET A 37 2.80 -5.87 7.38
CA MET A 37 3.37 -4.92 6.39
C MET A 37 4.23 -3.83 7.04
N ALA A 38 3.98 -3.52 8.32
CA ALA A 38 4.77 -2.53 9.06
C ALA A 38 6.03 -3.15 9.68
N ASN A 39 6.12 -4.49 9.62
CA ASN A 39 7.22 -5.33 10.07
C ASN A 39 7.60 -6.30 8.93
N CYS A 40 8.09 -5.75 7.81
CA CYS A 40 8.35 -6.50 6.59
C CYS A 40 9.77 -6.26 6.06
N ILE A 41 10.36 -7.27 5.43
CA ILE A 41 11.61 -7.16 4.67
C ILE A 41 11.26 -7.15 3.17
N TYR A 42 11.23 -5.95 2.57
CA TYR A 42 10.93 -5.76 1.14
C TYR A 42 12.18 -6.02 0.29
N VAL A 43 12.19 -7.16 -0.37
CA VAL A 43 13.32 -7.66 -1.17
C VAL A 43 13.36 -7.00 -2.54
N ASP A 44 14.56 -6.62 -2.97
CA ASP A 44 14.85 -6.31 -4.37
C ASP A 44 15.15 -7.60 -5.14
N ALA A 45 14.14 -8.15 -5.82
CA ALA A 45 14.30 -9.36 -6.62
C ALA A 45 15.12 -9.15 -7.91
N SER A 46 15.63 -7.94 -8.15
CA SER A 46 16.61 -7.65 -9.21
C SER A 46 18.05 -8.00 -8.84
N VAL A 47 18.33 -8.31 -7.58
CA VAL A 47 19.64 -8.78 -7.10
C VAL A 47 19.56 -10.17 -6.47
N LEU A 48 20.70 -10.86 -6.42
CA LEU A 48 20.82 -12.18 -5.82
C LEU A 48 20.58 -12.14 -4.29
N PRO A 49 20.09 -13.24 -3.68
CA PRO A 49 20.10 -13.38 -2.24
C PRO A 49 21.49 -13.13 -1.63
N PRO A 50 21.59 -12.38 -0.52
CA PRO A 50 22.84 -12.12 0.17
C PRO A 50 23.33 -13.36 0.93
N ALA A 51 24.43 -13.22 1.67
CA ALA A 51 24.88 -14.29 2.56
C ALA A 51 23.88 -14.53 3.71
N ASP A 52 23.81 -15.75 4.22
CA ASP A 52 22.93 -16.11 5.34
C ASP A 52 23.11 -15.21 6.56
N THR A 53 24.33 -14.74 6.83
CA THR A 53 24.62 -13.83 7.94
C THR A 53 23.90 -12.48 7.82
N ASP A 54 23.67 -12.00 6.59
CA ASP A 54 22.93 -10.74 6.36
C ASP A 54 21.43 -10.94 6.56
N LEU A 55 20.90 -12.10 6.13
CA LEU A 55 19.51 -12.50 6.38
C LEU A 55 19.27 -12.66 7.89
N ASP A 56 20.15 -13.38 8.58
CA ASP A 56 20.09 -13.60 10.03
C ASP A 56 20.07 -12.29 10.81
N ALA A 57 20.84 -11.29 10.35
CA ALA A 57 20.87 -9.96 10.97
C ALA A 57 19.50 -9.25 10.89
N MET A 58 18.86 -9.21 9.72
CA MET A 58 17.53 -8.60 9.58
C MET A 58 16.45 -9.37 10.33
N GLU A 59 16.48 -10.71 10.26
CA GLU A 59 15.52 -11.55 10.99
C GLU A 59 15.66 -11.41 12.50
N THR A 60 16.89 -11.24 13.01
CA THR A 60 17.14 -10.99 14.43
C THR A 60 16.48 -9.69 14.88
N ILE A 61 16.53 -8.64 14.06
CA ILE A 61 15.88 -7.36 14.38
C ILE A 61 14.36 -7.52 14.44
N GLN A 62 13.75 -8.22 13.46
CA GLN A 62 12.30 -8.49 13.51
C GLN A 62 11.91 -9.29 14.76
N ARG A 63 12.68 -10.33 15.12
CA ARG A 63 12.43 -11.13 16.33
C ARG A 63 12.62 -10.32 17.61
N GLN A 64 13.60 -9.43 17.68
CA GLN A 64 13.80 -8.53 18.82
C GLN A 64 12.65 -7.52 18.99
N ALA A 65 12.02 -7.13 17.88
CA ALA A 65 10.79 -6.34 17.88
C ALA A 65 9.54 -7.18 18.22
N HIS A 66 9.69 -8.47 18.54
CA HIS A 66 8.61 -9.43 18.72
C HIS A 66 7.70 -9.57 17.48
N ALA A 67 8.22 -9.27 16.29
CA ALA A 67 7.49 -9.38 15.04
C ALA A 67 7.77 -10.72 14.33
N ARG A 68 6.77 -11.20 13.58
CA ARG A 68 6.94 -12.33 12.66
C ARG A 68 7.94 -11.95 11.57
N VAL A 69 8.86 -12.85 11.23
CA VAL A 69 9.72 -12.66 10.06
C VAL A 69 8.87 -12.76 8.80
N VAL A 70 8.84 -11.70 8.00
CA VAL A 70 8.13 -11.64 6.72
C VAL A 70 9.05 -11.03 5.67
N TYR A 71 9.22 -11.72 4.55
CA TYR A 71 9.84 -11.18 3.34
C TYR A 71 8.77 -10.98 2.27
N GLN A 72 8.85 -9.89 1.51
CA GLN A 72 7.92 -9.60 0.42
C GLN A 72 8.68 -9.09 -0.81
N PHE A 73 8.28 -9.54 -2.00
CA PHE A 73 8.71 -8.99 -3.28
C PHE A 73 7.69 -9.28 -4.37
N ILE A 74 7.84 -8.63 -5.52
CA ILE A 74 7.00 -8.86 -6.70
C ILE A 74 7.82 -9.62 -7.74
N ASP A 75 7.32 -10.80 -8.14
CA ASP A 75 7.81 -11.55 -9.31
C ASP A 75 7.20 -10.90 -10.57
N ALA A 76 7.72 -9.73 -10.93
CA ALA A 76 7.17 -8.83 -11.95
C ALA A 76 7.52 -9.26 -13.38
N LYS A 77 6.61 -9.00 -14.33
CA LYS A 77 6.80 -9.33 -15.76
C LYS A 77 7.59 -8.26 -16.51
N ALA A 78 7.31 -6.97 -16.29
CA ALA A 78 7.92 -5.88 -17.07
C ALA A 78 9.24 -5.42 -16.47
N THR A 79 9.33 -5.34 -15.14
CA THR A 79 10.59 -5.16 -14.42
C THR A 79 11.19 -6.54 -14.19
N MET A 80 12.22 -6.93 -14.94
CA MET A 80 12.82 -8.26 -14.72
C MET A 80 13.21 -8.41 -13.24
N ALA A 81 12.61 -9.39 -12.58
CA ALA A 81 13.01 -9.92 -11.28
C ALA A 81 13.79 -11.23 -11.53
N PRO A 82 14.97 -11.19 -12.19
CA PRO A 82 15.67 -12.38 -12.66
C PRO A 82 16.00 -13.37 -11.54
N TYR A 83 16.06 -12.92 -10.29
CA TYR A 83 16.42 -13.72 -9.13
C TYR A 83 15.22 -14.10 -8.26
N ALA A 84 13.98 -13.88 -8.72
CA ALA A 84 12.78 -14.24 -7.96
C ALA A 84 12.75 -15.74 -7.61
N SER A 85 13.23 -16.61 -8.51
CA SER A 85 13.30 -18.06 -8.26
C SER A 85 14.33 -18.41 -7.20
N GLU A 86 15.51 -17.79 -7.24
CA GLU A 86 16.60 -17.93 -6.29
C GLU A 86 16.19 -17.45 -4.90
N TRP A 87 15.47 -16.34 -4.82
CA TRP A 87 14.86 -15.86 -3.58
C TRP A 87 13.85 -16.84 -3.00
N LYS A 88 12.92 -17.37 -3.82
CA LYS A 88 11.96 -18.41 -3.38
C LYS A 88 12.69 -19.65 -2.86
N THR A 89 13.73 -20.11 -3.55
CA THR A 89 14.52 -21.27 -3.12
C THR A 89 15.27 -20.99 -1.81
N CYS A 90 15.94 -19.83 -1.70
CA CYS A 90 16.67 -19.41 -0.51
C CYS A 90 15.75 -19.34 0.72
N LEU A 91 14.64 -18.60 0.62
CA LEU A 91 13.71 -18.41 1.74
C LEU A 91 12.98 -19.70 2.13
N LYS A 92 12.65 -20.56 1.16
CA LYS A 92 12.10 -21.90 1.44
C LYS A 92 13.11 -22.80 2.17
N ALA A 93 14.39 -22.74 1.80
CA ALA A 93 15.45 -23.50 2.48
C ALA A 93 15.63 -23.08 3.95
N ARG A 94 15.27 -21.83 4.27
CA ARG A 94 15.23 -21.29 5.65
C ARG A 94 13.97 -21.66 6.42
N GLY A 95 13.06 -22.43 5.82
CA GLY A 95 11.84 -22.94 6.46
C GLY A 95 10.66 -21.96 6.45
N LEU A 96 10.70 -20.93 5.60
CA LEU A 96 9.57 -20.01 5.43
C LEU A 96 8.50 -20.61 4.51
N GLU A 97 7.24 -20.38 4.86
CA GLU A 97 6.09 -20.67 4.00
C GLU A 97 6.00 -19.63 2.88
N ILE A 98 5.66 -20.05 1.66
CA ILE A 98 5.54 -19.13 0.52
C ILE A 98 4.08 -19.03 0.12
N GLU A 99 3.55 -17.82 0.19
CA GLU A 99 2.26 -17.43 -0.34
C GLU A 99 2.46 -16.58 -1.59
N MET A 100 1.60 -16.78 -2.59
CA MET A 100 1.65 -16.04 -3.85
C MET A 100 0.25 -15.52 -4.19
N THR A 101 0.18 -14.21 -4.44
CA THR A 101 -1.06 -13.54 -4.83
C THR A 101 -0.82 -12.75 -6.11
N PRO A 102 -1.64 -12.93 -7.17
CA PRO A 102 -1.53 -12.10 -8.36
C PRO A 102 -1.63 -10.61 -8.02
N ALA A 103 -0.75 -9.80 -8.60
CA ALA A 103 -0.69 -8.37 -8.35
C ALA A 103 -0.49 -7.57 -9.64
N TRP A 104 -1.17 -6.43 -9.73
CA TRP A 104 -1.10 -5.52 -10.88
C TRP A 104 -0.71 -4.13 -10.41
N LEU A 105 0.27 -3.53 -11.09
CA LEU A 105 0.60 -2.11 -10.92
C LEU A 105 -0.17 -1.34 -11.98
N LEU A 106 -0.94 -0.37 -11.51
CA LEU A 106 -1.71 0.51 -12.37
C LEU A 106 -1.19 1.94 -12.25
N ALA A 107 -1.21 2.66 -13.37
CA ALA A 107 -0.79 4.06 -13.45
C ALA A 107 -1.87 4.93 -14.09
N PHE A 108 -2.02 6.14 -13.58
CA PHE A 108 -2.77 7.22 -14.20
C PHE A 108 -1.79 8.37 -14.49
N ASP A 109 -1.78 8.83 -15.74
CA ASP A 109 -0.95 9.94 -16.21
C ASP A 109 -1.75 11.25 -16.11
N LEU A 110 -1.50 12.02 -15.05
CA LEU A 110 -2.16 13.31 -14.82
C LEU A 110 -1.69 14.40 -15.80
N ALA A 111 -0.56 14.21 -16.48
CA ALA A 111 -0.04 15.17 -17.44
C ALA A 111 -0.77 15.10 -18.79
N THR A 112 -1.26 13.92 -19.17
CA THR A 112 -1.90 13.71 -20.47
C THR A 112 -3.38 13.34 -20.37
N GLN A 113 -3.83 12.76 -19.26
CA GLN A 113 -5.22 12.31 -19.09
C GLN A 113 -6.06 13.34 -18.33
N MET A 114 -7.29 13.53 -18.81
CA MET A 114 -8.28 14.33 -18.09
C MET A 114 -8.82 13.54 -16.89
N VAL A 115 -8.73 14.11 -15.69
CA VAL A 115 -9.42 13.59 -14.51
C VAL A 115 -10.92 13.79 -14.71
N PRO A 116 -11.76 12.74 -14.70
CA PRO A 116 -13.21 12.88 -14.90
C PRO A 116 -13.87 13.64 -13.75
N ALA A 117 -15.15 14.00 -13.88
CA ALA A 117 -15.91 14.55 -12.75
C ALA A 117 -16.38 13.43 -11.81
N PRO A 118 -16.41 13.65 -10.48
CA PRO A 118 -16.97 12.67 -9.56
C PRO A 118 -18.50 12.57 -9.75
N ILE A 119 -19.06 11.38 -9.50
CA ILE A 119 -20.50 11.11 -9.62
C ILE A 119 -21.24 11.67 -8.39
N HIS A 120 -20.63 11.47 -7.22
CA HIS A 120 -21.12 11.95 -5.93
C HIS A 120 -20.31 13.16 -5.47
N ALA A 121 -20.85 13.94 -4.55
CA ALA A 121 -20.07 14.94 -3.83
C ALA A 121 -18.92 14.24 -3.07
N THR A 122 -17.82 14.96 -2.82
CA THR A 122 -16.63 14.40 -2.19
C THR A 122 -16.05 15.36 -1.16
N ARG A 123 -15.35 14.82 -0.16
CA ARG A 123 -14.66 15.60 0.89
C ARG A 123 -13.24 15.09 1.11
N VAL A 124 -12.36 16.01 1.52
CA VAL A 124 -11.07 15.65 2.13
C VAL A 124 -11.31 15.54 3.62
N LEU A 125 -10.96 14.39 4.20
CA LEU A 125 -11.11 14.11 5.63
C LEU A 125 -9.84 14.54 6.35
N THR A 126 -10.00 15.19 7.50
CA THR A 126 -8.86 15.81 8.21
C THR A 126 -8.73 15.35 9.66
N THR A 127 -9.69 14.56 10.15
CA THR A 127 -9.67 14.00 11.49
C THR A 127 -9.69 12.47 11.43
N VAL A 128 -9.12 11.84 12.44
CA VAL A 128 -9.07 10.38 12.55
C VAL A 128 -10.47 9.77 12.59
N ASP A 129 -11.39 10.37 13.36
CA ASP A 129 -12.75 9.86 13.50
C ASP A 129 -13.50 9.90 12.17
N GLU A 130 -13.41 10.99 11.41
CA GLU A 130 -14.02 11.06 10.07
C GLU A 130 -13.48 9.97 9.13
N ILE A 131 -12.16 9.70 9.18
CA ILE A 131 -11.53 8.68 8.34
C ILE A 131 -12.02 7.29 8.69
N LEU A 132 -12.11 6.97 9.98
CA LEU A 132 -12.55 5.66 10.44
C LEU A 132 -14.04 5.44 10.22
N ASP A 133 -14.87 6.46 10.47
CA ASP A 133 -16.30 6.41 10.21
C ASP A 133 -16.58 6.22 8.72
N ALA A 134 -15.85 6.92 7.85
CA ALA A 134 -15.99 6.78 6.39
C ALA A 134 -15.49 5.42 5.89
N ASP A 135 -14.40 4.89 6.45
CA ASP A 135 -13.90 3.55 6.11
C ASP A 135 -14.93 2.48 6.50
N GLY A 136 -15.60 2.64 7.64
CA GLY A 136 -16.71 1.79 8.09
C GLY A 136 -16.33 0.31 8.20
N GLY A 137 -15.06 0.02 8.51
CA GLY A 137 -14.51 -1.34 8.58
C GLY A 137 -14.27 -1.97 7.21
N ALA A 138 -14.16 -1.16 6.15
CA ALA A 138 -13.79 -1.67 4.83
C ALA A 138 -12.34 -2.18 4.79
N SER A 139 -11.45 -1.67 5.66
CA SER A 139 -10.09 -2.19 5.82
C SER A 139 -10.08 -3.49 6.60
N PRO A 140 -9.78 -4.64 5.96
CA PRO A 140 -9.47 -5.83 6.70
C PRO A 140 -8.09 -5.65 7.37
N TYR A 141 -7.86 -6.35 8.48
CA TYR A 141 -6.55 -6.54 9.13
C TYR A 141 -5.98 -5.47 10.07
N ASN A 142 -6.77 -4.51 10.55
CA ASN A 142 -6.27 -3.57 11.58
C ASN A 142 -7.14 -3.58 12.84
N SER A 143 -6.49 -3.67 14.00
CA SER A 143 -7.13 -3.30 15.26
C SER A 143 -7.43 -1.80 15.25
N ASP A 144 -8.57 -1.38 15.83
CA ASP A 144 -8.99 0.04 15.84
C ASP A 144 -7.90 0.96 16.40
N ALA A 145 -7.22 0.53 17.48
CA ALA A 145 -6.14 1.29 18.11
C ALA A 145 -4.98 1.58 17.15
N TRP A 146 -4.60 0.61 16.30
CA TRP A 146 -3.54 0.82 15.32
C TRP A 146 -4.01 1.69 14.15
N CYS A 147 -5.20 1.44 13.62
CA CYS A 147 -5.80 2.30 12.60
C CYS A 147 -5.76 3.77 13.04
N ARG A 148 -6.17 4.05 14.28
CA ARG A 148 -6.08 5.40 14.89
C ARG A 148 -4.65 5.92 14.93
N HIS A 149 -3.70 5.13 15.44
CA HIS A 149 -2.29 5.52 15.48
C HIS A 149 -1.74 5.87 14.08
N LEU A 150 -2.00 5.01 13.09
CA LEU A 150 -1.55 5.18 11.71
C LEU A 150 -2.13 6.47 11.10
N ARG A 151 -3.44 6.70 11.26
CA ARG A 151 -4.08 7.93 10.75
C ARG A 151 -3.52 9.17 11.44
N LEU A 152 -3.23 9.13 12.74
CA LEU A 152 -2.57 10.24 13.44
C LEU A 152 -1.19 10.55 12.85
N GLN A 153 -0.36 9.53 12.62
CA GLN A 153 0.97 9.71 12.01
C GLN A 153 0.84 10.28 10.59
N GLN A 154 -0.07 9.74 9.79
CA GLN A 154 -0.31 10.19 8.41
C GLN A 154 -0.78 11.65 8.35
N LEU A 155 -1.72 12.04 9.22
CA LEU A 155 -2.19 13.42 9.31
C LEU A 155 -1.11 14.38 9.83
N ALA A 156 -0.27 13.94 10.78
CA ALA A 156 0.83 14.76 11.33
C ALA A 156 1.92 15.08 10.30
N ARG A 157 2.09 14.24 9.26
CA ARG A 157 2.97 14.50 8.11
C ARG A 157 2.41 15.57 7.16
N GLY A 158 1.15 15.95 7.33
CA GLY A 158 0.51 17.02 6.59
C GLY A 158 -0.09 16.59 5.23
N PRO A 159 -0.48 17.58 4.41
CA PRO A 159 -1.26 17.38 3.17
C PRO A 159 -0.59 16.46 2.14
N SER A 160 0.75 16.39 2.13
CA SER A 160 1.51 15.55 1.21
C SER A 160 1.46 14.07 1.53
N TYR A 161 0.98 13.65 2.70
CA TYR A 161 0.97 12.24 3.09
C TYR A 161 -0.40 11.75 3.57
N GLY A 162 -1.15 12.58 4.29
CA GLY A 162 -2.44 12.23 4.85
C GLY A 162 -3.63 12.66 3.98
N CYS A 163 -3.57 12.50 2.66
CA CYS A 163 -4.73 12.82 1.82
C CYS A 163 -5.75 11.67 1.89
N PHE A 164 -6.80 11.88 2.68
CA PHE A 164 -7.94 10.98 2.77
C PHE A 164 -9.13 11.60 2.08
N VAL A 165 -9.64 10.94 1.05
CA VAL A 165 -10.78 11.42 0.27
C VAL A 165 -11.94 10.48 0.44
N SER A 166 -13.11 11.04 0.69
CA SER A 166 -14.35 10.30 0.81
C SER A 166 -15.40 10.77 -0.18
N SER A 167 -16.29 9.88 -0.56
CA SER A 167 -17.54 10.23 -1.21
C SER A 167 -18.55 10.67 -0.16
N VAL A 168 -19.52 11.50 -0.53
CA VAL A 168 -20.63 11.89 0.34
C VAL A 168 -21.90 11.22 -0.14
N ASP A 169 -22.60 10.54 0.76
CA ASP A 169 -23.95 10.03 0.51
C ASP A 169 -24.95 11.18 0.53
N SER A 170 -25.74 11.31 -0.54
CA SER A 170 -26.72 12.39 -0.67
C SER A 170 -27.91 12.26 0.29
N GLU A 171 -28.21 11.05 0.79
CA GLU A 171 -29.39 10.84 1.63
C GLU A 171 -29.21 11.39 3.04
N ASN A 172 -28.02 11.21 3.61
CA ASN A 172 -27.70 11.56 5.00
C ASN A 172 -26.51 12.54 5.13
N ASN A 173 -25.92 12.94 4.00
CA ASN A 173 -24.76 13.82 3.93
C ASN A 173 -23.49 13.28 4.65
N ALA A 174 -23.44 11.96 4.90
CA ALA A 174 -22.33 11.29 5.55
C ALA A 174 -21.18 10.99 4.58
N SER A 175 -19.96 10.93 5.12
CA SER A 175 -18.79 10.44 4.38
C SER A 175 -18.85 8.92 4.26
N VAL A 176 -18.64 8.40 3.04
CA VAL A 176 -18.76 6.98 2.69
C VAL A 176 -17.57 6.56 1.85
N GLY A 177 -16.84 5.57 2.35
CA GLY A 177 -15.63 5.06 1.76
C GLY A 177 -14.45 6.02 1.89
N VAL A 178 -13.25 5.47 1.76
CA VAL A 178 -11.99 6.21 1.86
C VAL A 178 -11.07 5.80 0.73
N VAL A 179 -10.49 6.80 0.09
CA VAL A 179 -9.27 6.68 -0.71
C VAL A 179 -8.14 7.38 0.03
N SER A 180 -7.07 6.65 0.32
CA SER A 180 -5.85 7.19 0.92
C SER A 180 -4.79 7.37 -0.16
N LEU A 181 -4.22 8.58 -0.25
CA LEU A 181 -3.16 8.93 -1.19
C LEU A 181 -2.04 9.68 -0.48
N HIS A 182 -0.80 9.43 -0.90
CA HIS A 182 0.37 10.16 -0.44
C HIS A 182 1.33 10.48 -1.60
N LEU A 183 2.10 11.55 -1.45
CA LEU A 183 3.22 11.90 -2.32
C LEU A 183 4.37 10.91 -2.05
N ALA A 184 4.84 10.26 -3.10
CA ALA A 184 5.99 9.37 -3.01
C ALA A 184 7.28 10.15 -3.29
N SER A 185 7.48 10.59 -4.54
CA SER A 185 8.67 11.32 -4.99
C SER A 185 8.52 11.77 -6.45
N ASP A 186 9.31 12.75 -6.89
CA ASP A 186 9.48 13.09 -8.32
C ASP A 186 8.15 13.34 -9.07
N GLY A 187 7.19 14.01 -8.42
CA GLY A 187 5.87 14.27 -9.00
C GLY A 187 4.99 13.02 -9.10
N VAL A 188 5.24 12.00 -8.29
CA VAL A 188 4.46 10.76 -8.22
C VAL A 188 3.72 10.69 -6.90
N ALA A 189 2.41 10.41 -6.96
CA ALA A 189 1.63 9.99 -5.80
C ALA A 189 1.25 8.51 -5.87
N ILE A 190 0.96 7.91 -4.71
CA ILE A 190 0.51 6.53 -4.58
C ILE A 190 -0.84 6.51 -3.87
N VAL A 191 -1.81 5.78 -4.43
CA VAL A 191 -3.02 5.37 -3.72
C VAL A 191 -2.76 4.03 -3.03
N ASN A 192 -2.86 4.03 -1.71
CA ASN A 192 -2.59 2.85 -0.90
C ASN A 192 -3.85 2.09 -0.53
N TRP A 193 -4.95 2.82 -0.39
CA TRP A 193 -6.19 2.27 0.13
C TRP A 193 -7.38 2.81 -0.65
N CYS A 194 -8.30 1.93 -1.00
CA CYS A 194 -9.60 2.26 -1.57
C CYS A 194 -10.64 1.32 -0.94
N GLY A 195 -11.29 1.78 0.12
CA GLY A 195 -12.30 1.04 0.87
C GLY A 195 -13.68 1.65 0.71
N VAL A 196 -14.71 0.81 0.56
CA VAL A 196 -16.13 1.23 0.66
C VAL A 196 -16.89 0.21 1.50
N PRO A 197 -17.65 0.65 2.52
CA PRO A 197 -18.52 -0.21 3.32
C PRO A 197 -19.47 -1.03 2.45
N GLU A 198 -19.72 -2.29 2.81
CA GLU A 198 -20.47 -3.24 1.97
C GLU A 198 -21.81 -2.69 1.48
N ALA A 199 -22.59 -2.07 2.36
CA ALA A 199 -23.89 -1.49 2.06
C ALA A 199 -23.86 -0.40 0.95
N HIS A 200 -22.70 0.23 0.73
CA HIS A 200 -22.51 1.32 -0.22
C HIS A 200 -21.71 0.90 -1.47
N ARG A 201 -21.30 -0.37 -1.58
CA ARG A 201 -20.56 -0.88 -2.75
C ARG A 201 -21.44 -0.84 -4.00
N ARG A 202 -20.79 -0.72 -5.16
CA ARG A 202 -21.42 -0.72 -6.50
C ARG A 202 -22.34 0.49 -6.80
N HIS A 203 -22.33 1.53 -5.96
CA HIS A 203 -23.08 2.77 -6.19
C HIS A 203 -22.21 3.94 -6.71
N GLY A 204 -20.93 3.72 -7.01
CA GLY A 204 -20.03 4.75 -7.55
C GLY A 204 -19.28 5.61 -6.50
N HIS A 205 -19.39 5.28 -5.20
CA HIS A 205 -18.66 5.98 -4.14
C HIS A 205 -17.13 5.85 -4.28
N ALA A 206 -16.62 4.63 -4.50
CA ALA A 206 -15.19 4.40 -4.75
C ALA A 206 -14.69 5.21 -5.95
N THR A 207 -15.45 5.23 -7.05
CA THR A 207 -15.14 6.02 -8.25
C THR A 207 -15.04 7.51 -7.91
N SER A 208 -16.02 8.06 -7.20
CA SER A 208 -16.05 9.49 -6.86
C SER A 208 -14.88 9.88 -5.94
N ALA A 209 -14.62 9.08 -4.91
CA ALA A 209 -13.49 9.30 -4.00
C ALA A 209 -12.14 9.21 -4.74
N LEU A 210 -11.95 8.21 -5.60
CA LEU A 210 -10.72 8.02 -6.36
C LEU A 210 -10.48 9.17 -7.35
N VAL A 211 -11.52 9.61 -8.05
CA VAL A 211 -11.44 10.75 -8.97
C VAL A 211 -11.08 12.04 -8.25
N ARG A 212 -11.65 12.28 -7.07
CA ARG A 212 -11.26 13.43 -6.24
C ARG A 212 -9.83 13.30 -5.73
N ALA A 213 -9.35 12.10 -5.40
CA ALA A 213 -7.94 11.88 -5.04
C ALA A 213 -6.97 12.16 -6.20
N LEU A 214 -7.34 11.79 -7.43
CA LEU A 214 -6.57 12.15 -8.64
C LEU A 214 -6.50 13.68 -8.83
N ALA A 215 -7.63 14.37 -8.68
CA ALA A 215 -7.66 15.83 -8.74
C ALA A 215 -6.79 16.46 -7.65
N TYR A 216 -6.86 15.95 -6.42
CA TYR A 216 -6.01 16.39 -5.32
C TYR A 216 -4.52 16.21 -5.63
N ALA A 217 -4.12 15.04 -6.13
CA ALA A 217 -2.74 14.77 -6.50
C ALA A 217 -2.21 15.76 -7.56
N ARG A 218 -3.03 16.13 -8.55
CA ARG A 218 -2.66 17.14 -9.56
C ARG A 218 -2.63 18.55 -8.99
N ASP A 219 -3.70 18.96 -8.33
CA ASP A 219 -3.96 20.36 -8.01
C ASP A 219 -3.21 20.82 -6.74
N GLU A 220 -3.14 19.94 -5.73
CA GLU A 220 -2.54 20.26 -4.43
C GLU A 220 -1.12 19.71 -4.28
N LEU A 221 -0.83 18.54 -4.86
CA LEU A 221 0.49 17.90 -4.75
C LEU A 221 1.37 18.09 -6.00
N HIS A 222 0.82 18.68 -7.05
CA HIS A 222 1.51 18.92 -8.33
C HIS A 222 2.13 17.65 -8.94
N CYS A 223 1.48 16.50 -8.73
CA CYS A 223 1.89 15.23 -9.30
C CYS A 223 1.55 15.17 -10.79
N THR A 224 2.40 14.45 -11.53
CA THR A 224 2.23 14.09 -12.93
C THR A 224 1.75 12.66 -13.09
N HIS A 225 1.98 11.80 -12.09
CA HIS A 225 1.57 10.40 -12.13
C HIS A 225 0.96 9.96 -10.80
N VAL A 226 0.00 9.05 -10.87
CA VAL A 226 -0.55 8.34 -9.71
C VAL A 226 -0.42 6.84 -9.96
N TYR A 227 0.12 6.12 -8.98
CA TYR A 227 0.22 4.66 -9.02
C TYR A 227 -0.64 4.02 -7.94
N LEU A 228 -1.08 2.79 -8.20
CA LEU A 228 -1.73 1.94 -7.20
C LEU A 228 -1.53 0.47 -7.53
N THR A 229 -1.74 -0.38 -6.53
CA THR A 229 -1.79 -1.83 -6.71
C THR A 229 -3.21 -2.34 -6.61
N ALA A 230 -3.45 -3.45 -7.31
CA ALA A 230 -4.65 -4.25 -7.16
C ALA A 230 -4.26 -5.72 -7.11
N VAL A 231 -4.98 -6.50 -6.31
CA VAL A 231 -4.79 -7.97 -6.17
C VAL A 231 -6.04 -8.76 -6.59
N ASP A 232 -7.13 -8.07 -6.90
CA ASP A 232 -8.42 -8.65 -7.26
C ASP A 232 -8.97 -8.03 -8.56
N ASP A 233 -9.69 -8.84 -9.36
CA ASP A 233 -10.30 -8.43 -10.63
C ASP A 233 -11.31 -7.28 -10.49
N GLY A 234 -12.07 -7.26 -9.39
CA GLY A 234 -13.10 -6.25 -9.14
C GLY A 234 -12.52 -4.82 -9.06
N PRO A 235 -11.56 -4.57 -8.15
CA PRO A 235 -10.78 -3.33 -8.11
C PRO A 235 -10.14 -2.96 -9.45
N ILE A 236 -9.51 -3.89 -10.17
CA ILE A 236 -8.86 -3.63 -11.47
C ILE A 236 -9.86 -3.02 -12.46
N GLN A 237 -11.04 -3.62 -12.61
CA GLN A 237 -12.08 -3.13 -13.52
C GLN A 237 -12.60 -1.74 -13.11
N LEU A 238 -12.61 -1.41 -11.81
CA LEU A 238 -12.95 -0.07 -11.36
C LEU A 238 -11.87 0.93 -11.76
N TYR A 239 -10.60 0.62 -11.50
CA TYR A 239 -9.49 1.51 -11.80
C TYR A 239 -9.34 1.79 -13.30
N GLN A 240 -9.48 0.76 -14.14
CA GLN A 240 -9.47 0.91 -15.60
C GLN A 240 -10.62 1.80 -16.11
N ARG A 241 -11.81 1.68 -15.52
CA ARG A 241 -12.95 2.56 -15.85
C ARG A 241 -12.71 4.03 -15.49
N VAL A 242 -11.93 4.29 -14.43
CA VAL A 242 -11.51 5.65 -14.07
C VAL A 242 -10.45 6.19 -15.04
N GLY A 243 -9.70 5.31 -15.70
CA GLY A 243 -8.70 5.66 -16.71
C GLY A 243 -7.29 5.17 -16.40
N PHE A 244 -7.09 4.40 -15.33
CA PHE A 244 -5.81 3.78 -15.04
C PHE A 244 -5.45 2.73 -16.09
N THR A 245 -4.17 2.62 -16.40
CA THR A 245 -3.62 1.58 -17.28
C THR A 245 -2.76 0.62 -16.48
N ILE A 246 -2.79 -0.67 -16.83
CA ILE A 246 -1.89 -1.66 -16.24
C ILE A 246 -0.52 -1.45 -16.88
N VAL A 247 0.48 -1.13 -16.05
CA VAL A 247 1.86 -0.89 -16.50
C VAL A 247 2.80 -2.04 -16.15
N ASP A 248 2.44 -2.84 -15.16
CA ASP A 248 3.13 -4.08 -14.82
C ASP A 248 2.16 -5.06 -14.15
N ALA A 249 2.51 -6.34 -14.17
CA ALA A 249 1.78 -7.40 -13.48
C ALA A 249 2.75 -8.49 -13.07
N GLY A 250 2.43 -9.21 -12.01
CA GLY A 250 3.26 -10.29 -11.49
C GLY A 250 2.55 -11.00 -10.35
N ASP A 251 3.34 -11.70 -9.56
CA ASP A 251 2.87 -12.29 -8.31
C ASP A 251 3.53 -11.55 -7.14
N GLU A 252 2.72 -11.07 -6.20
CA GLU A 252 3.19 -10.73 -4.87
C GLU A 252 3.55 -12.02 -4.15
N VAL A 253 4.83 -12.15 -3.85
CA VAL A 253 5.40 -13.27 -3.11
C VAL A 253 5.59 -12.82 -1.67
N GLN A 254 4.93 -13.50 -0.75
CA GLN A 254 5.14 -13.34 0.69
C GLN A 254 5.78 -14.61 1.23
N CYS A 255 6.95 -14.49 1.86
CA CYS A 255 7.61 -15.59 2.54
C CYS A 255 7.52 -15.36 4.04
N LEU A 256 6.88 -16.29 4.74
CA LEU A 256 6.42 -16.10 6.10
C LEU A 256 7.13 -17.07 7.05
N GLY A 257 7.78 -16.53 8.09
CA GLY A 257 8.28 -17.33 9.20
C GLY A 257 7.14 -17.95 10.02
N PRO A 258 7.44 -18.83 10.99
CA PRO A 258 6.42 -19.33 11.89
C PRO A 258 5.77 -18.19 12.68
N LEU A 259 4.49 -18.34 13.01
CA LEU A 259 3.85 -17.45 13.99
C LEU A 259 4.61 -17.54 15.31
N LEU A 260 4.83 -16.39 15.95
CA LEU A 260 5.40 -16.37 17.28
C LEU A 260 4.39 -17.00 18.23
N THR A 261 4.79 -18.07 18.91
CA THR A 261 3.97 -18.67 19.96
C THR A 261 3.82 -17.64 21.08
N PRO A 262 2.60 -17.37 21.58
CA PRO A 262 2.38 -16.42 22.67
C PRO A 262 3.06 -16.83 23.97
#